data_AF-A0A2J6WU60-F1
#
_entry.id   AF-A0A2J6WU60-F1
#
_cell.length_a   1.000
_cell.length_b   1.000
_cell.length_c   1.000
_cell.angle_alpha   90.00
_cell.angle_beta   90.00
_cell.angle_gamma   90.00
#
_symmetry.space_group_name_H-M   'P 1'
#
loop_
_entity.id
_entity.type
_entity.pdbx_description
1 polymer ?
#
loop_
_entity_poly.entity_id
_entity_poly.type
_entity_poly.pdbx_seq_one_letter_code
_entity_poly.pdbx_strand_id
1 'polypeptide(L)'
;MKSFLKDALSKYPGINTEKGFSNEQPKTEEDKELEELLKSLKTVIRIIGCGGGGSNTINRLMEEGVIGADLIAANTDAQHLLITKAQRKILLGKRTTRGLGAGALPQVGEESAKEAEDKIREVLQGSHIVFITCGLGGGTGTGSAPVVARIAKELGALTIAVCTL
;
A
#
# COMPACT_ATOMS: atom_id res chain seq x y z
N MET A 1 -34.26 28.87 3.39
CA MET A 1 -34.37 28.05 2.16
C MET A 1 -35.00 26.66 2.36
N LYS A 2 -35.38 26.22 3.58
CA LYS A 2 -35.99 24.90 3.85
C LYS A 2 -37.53 24.82 3.66
N SER A 3 -38.18 25.91 3.25
CA SER A 3 -39.66 26.00 3.20
C SER A 3 -40.25 25.43 1.91
N PHE A 4 -39.65 25.72 0.75
CA PHE A 4 -40.19 25.31 -0.56
C PHE A 4 -40.19 23.79 -0.79
N LEU A 5 -39.23 23.07 -0.21
CA LEU A 5 -39.14 21.61 -0.33
C LEU A 5 -40.25 20.89 0.45
N LYS A 6 -40.65 21.40 1.62
CA LYS A 6 -41.73 20.81 2.41
C LYS A 6 -43.09 20.98 1.75
N ASP A 7 -43.33 22.12 1.11
CA ASP A 7 -44.60 22.41 0.44
C ASP A 7 -44.77 21.56 -0.83
N ALA A 8 -43.68 21.30 -1.57
CA ALA A 8 -43.69 20.43 -2.74
C ALA A 8 -43.98 18.96 -2.38
N LEU A 9 -43.48 18.49 -1.22
CA LEU A 9 -43.65 17.11 -0.75
C LEU A 9 -45.10 16.81 -0.27
N SER A 10 -45.84 17.82 0.20
CA SER A 10 -47.24 17.65 0.62
C SER A 10 -48.22 17.36 -0.52
N LYS A 11 -47.85 17.72 -1.76
CA LYS A 11 -48.71 17.57 -2.95
C LYS A 11 -48.67 16.17 -3.57
N TYR A 12 -47.72 15.31 -3.19
CA TYR A 12 -47.56 13.97 -3.74
C TYR A 12 -47.33 12.94 -2.62
N PRO A 13 -48.40 12.47 -1.95
CA PRO A 13 -48.29 11.61 -0.76
C PRO A 13 -47.81 10.16 -1.03
N GLY A 14 -47.26 9.88 -2.22
CA GLY A 14 -46.83 8.54 -2.64
C GLY A 14 -45.34 8.38 -2.95
N ILE A 15 -44.52 9.44 -2.86
CA ILE A 15 -43.09 9.33 -3.14
C ILE A 15 -42.34 9.02 -1.84
N ASN A 16 -42.18 7.74 -1.56
CA ASN A 16 -41.39 7.23 -0.45
C ASN A 16 -39.91 7.16 -0.89
N THR A 17 -39.09 8.15 -0.51
CA THR A 17 -37.68 8.27 -0.93
C THR A 17 -36.71 7.35 -0.17
N GLU A 18 -37.20 6.49 0.73
CA GLU A 18 -36.36 5.51 1.46
C GLU A 18 -36.31 4.12 0.82
N LYS A 19 -37.08 3.87 -0.24
CA LYS A 19 -36.83 2.71 -1.09
C LYS A 19 -35.85 3.08 -2.19
N GLY A 20 -34.57 3.05 -1.85
CA GLY A 20 -33.55 2.76 -2.86
C GLY A 20 -33.99 1.50 -3.62
N PHE A 21 -33.70 1.44 -4.91
CA PHE A 21 -33.88 0.23 -5.72
C PHE A 21 -32.99 -0.90 -5.17
N SER A 22 -33.39 -1.54 -4.08
CA SER A 22 -32.87 -2.84 -3.67
C SER A 22 -33.65 -3.87 -4.48
N ASN A 23 -33.15 -4.14 -5.70
CA ASN A 23 -33.51 -5.33 -6.43
C ASN A 23 -32.84 -6.53 -5.70
N GLU A 24 -33.33 -6.88 -4.51
CA GLU A 24 -32.96 -8.12 -3.83
C GLU A 24 -33.77 -9.25 -4.46
N GLN A 25 -33.42 -9.61 -5.70
CA GLN A 25 -33.78 -10.93 -6.18
C GLN A 25 -33.01 -11.96 -5.34
N PRO A 26 -33.64 -13.08 -4.93
CA PRO A 26 -32.91 -14.15 -4.26
C PRO A 26 -31.80 -14.64 -5.19
N LYS A 27 -30.54 -14.54 -4.73
CA LYS A 27 -29.37 -14.99 -5.48
C LYS A 27 -29.51 -16.46 -5.83
N THR A 28 -29.27 -16.81 -7.09
CA THR A 28 -29.28 -18.22 -7.52
C THR A 28 -28.07 -18.96 -6.93
N GLU A 29 -28.03 -20.28 -7.03
CA GLU A 29 -26.84 -21.04 -6.62
C GLU A 29 -25.64 -20.70 -7.51
N GLU A 30 -25.88 -20.47 -8.80
CA GLU A 30 -24.85 -19.99 -9.73
C GLU A 30 -24.28 -18.63 -9.31
N ASP A 31 -25.13 -17.70 -8.84
CA ASP A 31 -24.67 -16.39 -8.33
C ASP A 31 -23.77 -16.55 -7.10
N LYS A 32 -24.08 -17.50 -6.21
CA LYS A 32 -23.26 -17.77 -5.01
C LYS A 32 -21.91 -18.37 -5.38
N GLU A 33 -21.89 -19.35 -6.28
CA GLU A 33 -20.65 -19.94 -6.79
C GLU A 33 -19.75 -18.90 -7.46
N LEU A 34 -20.35 -18.01 -8.26
CA LEU A 34 -19.62 -16.93 -8.92
C LEU A 34 -19.07 -15.92 -7.91
N GLU A 35 -19.82 -15.59 -6.86
CA GLU A 35 -19.35 -14.72 -5.78
C GLU A 35 -18.19 -15.34 -4.98
N GLU A 36 -18.22 -16.64 -4.72
CA GLU A 36 -17.11 -17.34 -4.07
C GLU A 36 -15.86 -17.36 -4.96
N LEU A 37 -16.02 -17.61 -6.26
CA LEU A 37 -14.93 -17.50 -7.22
C LEU A 37 -14.34 -16.08 -7.24
N LEU A 38 -15.18 -15.05 -7.36
CA LEU A 38 -14.74 -13.65 -7.35
C LEU A 38 -14.03 -13.25 -6.05
N LYS A 39 -14.46 -13.79 -4.89
CA LYS A 39 -13.75 -13.58 -3.61
C LYS A 39 -12.36 -14.22 -3.62
N SER A 40 -12.20 -15.39 -4.24
CA SER A 40 -10.90 -16.06 -4.36
C SER A 40 -9.95 -15.37 -5.34
N LEU A 41 -10.48 -14.63 -6.32
CA LEU A 41 -9.72 -13.84 -7.29
C LEU A 41 -9.18 -12.51 -6.74
N LYS A 42 -9.31 -12.25 -5.42
CA LYS A 42 -8.89 -10.98 -4.83
C LYS A 42 -7.38 -10.78 -4.93
N THR A 43 -6.97 -9.81 -5.74
CA THR A 43 -5.57 -9.45 -5.94
C THR A 43 -4.97 -8.77 -4.69
N VAL A 44 -4.05 -9.46 -4.02
CA VAL A 44 -3.13 -8.86 -3.03
C VAL A 44 -2.10 -7.93 -3.70
N ILE A 45 -2.24 -6.63 -3.45
CA ILE A 45 -1.32 -5.58 -3.91
C ILE A 45 -0.55 -5.03 -2.71
N ARG A 46 0.76 -4.84 -2.86
CA ARG A 46 1.60 -4.21 -1.84
C ARG A 46 2.41 -3.06 -2.42
N ILE A 47 2.51 -1.97 -1.69
CA ILE A 47 3.31 -0.80 -2.07
C ILE A 47 4.37 -0.61 -0.99
N ILE A 48 5.64 -0.69 -1.38
CA ILE A 48 6.79 -0.52 -0.50
C ILE A 48 7.59 0.73 -0.87
N GLY A 49 7.63 1.69 0.06
CA GLY A 49 8.40 2.92 -0.05
C GLY A 49 9.79 2.76 0.57
N CYS A 50 10.84 2.91 -0.24
CA CYS A 50 12.22 2.75 0.18
C CYS A 50 12.92 4.10 0.43
N GLY A 51 13.56 4.24 1.59
CA GLY A 51 14.28 5.45 1.99
C GLY A 51 13.36 6.64 2.26
N GLY A 52 13.93 7.84 2.33
CA GLY A 52 13.19 9.04 2.73
C GLY A 52 12.08 9.44 1.74
N GLY A 53 12.41 9.52 0.45
CA GLY A 53 11.42 9.82 -0.59
C GLY A 53 10.29 8.78 -0.64
N GLY A 54 10.64 7.49 -0.59
CA GLY A 54 9.63 6.42 -0.54
C GLY A 54 8.77 6.45 0.73
N SER A 55 9.37 6.73 1.89
CA SER A 55 8.64 6.87 3.16
C SER A 55 7.64 8.03 3.10
N ASN A 56 8.02 9.16 2.51
CA ASN A 56 7.12 10.29 2.30
C ASN A 56 5.96 9.94 1.35
N THR A 57 6.23 9.20 0.27
CA THR A 57 5.18 8.70 -0.62
C THR A 57 4.19 7.82 0.14
N ILE A 58 4.68 6.85 0.92
CA ILE A 58 3.82 5.95 1.72
C ILE A 58 2.98 6.74 2.73
N ASN A 59 3.59 7.71 3.40
CA ASN A 59 2.88 8.59 4.33
C ASN A 59 1.72 9.32 3.63
N ARG A 60 1.96 9.83 2.41
CA ARG A 60 0.93 10.50 1.63
C ARG A 60 -0.19 9.55 1.20
N LEU A 61 0.14 8.34 0.73
CA LEU A 61 -0.85 7.33 0.36
C LEU A 61 -1.74 6.91 1.55
N MET A 62 -1.17 6.85 2.76
CA MET A 62 -1.94 6.63 3.99
C MET A 62 -2.88 7.79 4.30
N GLU A 63 -2.43 9.04 4.12
CA GLU A 63 -3.24 10.23 4.38
C GLU A 63 -4.38 10.41 3.39
N GLU A 64 -4.17 10.07 2.12
CA GLU A 64 -5.21 10.09 1.08
C GLU A 64 -6.17 8.89 1.16
N GLY A 65 -5.90 7.91 2.05
CA GLY A 65 -6.79 6.79 2.31
C GLY A 65 -6.87 5.78 1.16
N VAL A 66 -5.74 5.47 0.50
CA VAL A 66 -5.70 4.47 -0.57
C VAL A 66 -6.15 3.11 -0.04
N ILE A 67 -7.20 2.56 -0.65
CA ILE A 67 -7.77 1.25 -0.34
C ILE A 67 -7.27 0.18 -1.32
N GLY A 68 -7.22 -1.07 -0.86
CA GLY A 68 -6.90 -2.23 -1.71
C GLY A 68 -5.41 -2.52 -1.88
N ALA A 69 -4.52 -1.82 -1.18
CA ALA A 69 -3.10 -2.12 -1.14
C ALA A 69 -2.55 -2.09 0.30
N ASP A 70 -1.60 -2.99 0.60
CA ASP A 70 -0.81 -2.92 1.83
C ASP A 70 0.31 -1.88 1.66
N LEU A 71 0.33 -0.85 2.50
CA LEU A 71 1.30 0.25 2.47
C LEU A 71 2.44 0.02 3.47
N ILE A 72 3.66 -0.13 2.95
CA ILE A 72 4.86 -0.52 3.70
C ILE A 72 5.93 0.56 3.56
N ALA A 73 6.49 1.03 4.67
CA ALA A 73 7.66 1.90 4.67
C ALA A 73 8.92 1.12 5.07
N ALA A 74 10.00 1.26 4.30
CA ALA A 74 11.30 0.64 4.57
C ALA A 74 12.39 1.71 4.56
N ASN A 75 13.09 1.89 5.69
CA ASN A 75 14.10 2.95 5.82
C ASN A 75 15.22 2.52 6.78
N THR A 76 16.43 3.03 6.56
CA THR A 76 17.58 2.88 7.48
C THR A 76 17.57 3.94 8.58
N ASP A 77 16.88 5.06 8.37
CA ASP A 77 16.72 6.12 9.36
C ASP A 77 15.54 5.79 10.27
N ALA A 78 15.83 5.47 11.53
CA ALA A 78 14.82 5.10 12.51
C ALA A 78 13.93 6.27 12.92
N GLN A 79 14.45 7.50 12.93
CA GLN A 79 13.68 8.69 13.31
C GLN A 79 12.64 9.00 12.23
N HIS A 80 13.05 8.98 10.96
CA HIS A 80 12.13 9.20 9.85
C HIS A 80 11.08 8.09 9.76
N LEU A 81 11.49 6.82 9.94
CA LEU A 81 10.57 5.69 9.93
C LEU A 81 9.55 5.74 11.09
N LEU A 82 9.95 6.21 12.27
CA LEU A 82 9.07 6.33 13.44
C LEU A 82 7.88 7.26 13.15
N ILE A 83 8.14 8.42 12.54
CA ILE A 83 7.10 9.42 12.25
C ILE A 83 6.29 9.11 10.98
N THR A 84 6.79 8.26 10.09
CA THR A 84 6.10 7.86 8.85
C THR A 84 4.81 7.09 9.17
N LYS A 85 3.66 7.45 8.60
CA LYS A 85 2.44 6.65 8.66
C LYS A 85 2.52 5.54 7.62
N ALA A 86 2.39 4.29 8.07
CA ALA A 86 2.36 3.10 7.21
C ALA A 86 1.67 1.97 7.97
N GLN A 87 1.07 1.02 7.26
CA GLN A 87 0.48 -0.18 7.89
C GLN A 87 1.57 -1.13 8.39
N ARG A 88 2.71 -1.21 7.68
CA ARG A 88 3.90 -1.95 8.11
C ARG A 88 5.16 -1.09 7.95
N LYS A 89 6.12 -1.26 8.86
CA LYS A 89 7.40 -0.54 8.88
C LYS A 89 8.55 -1.52 8.98
N ILE A 90 9.61 -1.30 8.22
CA ILE A 90 10.82 -2.13 8.21
C ILE A 90 12.03 -1.22 8.44
N LEU A 91 12.69 -1.38 9.59
CA LEU A 91 13.98 -0.76 9.82
C LEU A 91 15.07 -1.59 9.13
N LEU A 92 15.70 -1.00 8.12
CA LEU A 92 16.79 -1.61 7.36
C LEU A 92 18.13 -1.39 8.08
N GLY A 93 19.03 -2.37 8.01
CA GLY A 93 20.39 -2.23 8.52
C GLY A 93 20.45 -1.91 10.02
N LYS A 94 19.71 -2.65 10.85
CA LYS A 94 19.69 -2.43 12.30
C LYS A 94 21.09 -2.56 12.89
N ARG A 95 21.92 -3.46 12.35
CA ARG A 95 23.34 -3.59 12.73
C ARG A 95 24.23 -2.66 11.90
N THR A 96 24.05 -2.60 10.57
CA THR A 96 24.88 -1.80 9.67
C THR A 96 24.85 -0.30 10.00
N THR A 97 23.66 0.27 10.19
CA THR A 97 23.48 1.74 10.36
C THR A 97 23.13 2.13 11.78
N ARG A 98 22.71 1.17 12.63
CA ARG A 98 22.19 1.42 13.99
C ARG A 98 21.02 2.42 14.01
N GLY A 99 20.28 2.52 12.90
CA GLY A 99 19.14 3.42 12.76
C GLY A 99 19.49 4.87 12.43
N LEU A 100 20.76 5.17 12.13
CA LEU A 100 21.24 6.53 11.81
C LEU A 100 21.12 6.90 10.32
N GLY A 101 20.69 5.97 9.47
CA GLY A 101 20.61 6.17 8.03
C GLY A 101 21.83 5.72 7.24
N ALA A 102 21.70 5.70 5.91
CA ALA A 102 22.74 5.23 4.98
C ALA A 102 23.72 6.32 4.52
N GLY A 103 23.60 7.56 5.01
CA GLY A 103 24.56 8.65 4.72
C GLY A 103 24.75 8.98 3.23
N ALA A 104 23.68 8.88 2.43
CA ALA A 104 23.72 9.04 0.97
C ALA A 104 24.59 8.02 0.19
N LEU A 105 25.02 6.93 0.83
CA LEU A 105 25.80 5.86 0.20
C LEU A 105 24.88 4.70 -0.23
N PRO A 106 24.70 4.45 -1.55
CA PRO A 106 23.85 3.35 -2.02
C PRO A 106 24.29 1.97 -1.53
N GLN A 107 25.60 1.73 -1.41
CA GLN A 107 26.14 0.45 -0.95
C GLN A 107 25.70 0.13 0.47
N VAL A 108 25.63 1.14 1.34
CA VAL A 108 25.14 1.00 2.72
C VAL A 108 23.64 0.68 2.71
N GLY A 109 22.87 1.32 1.84
CA GLY A 109 21.45 1.03 1.65
C GLY A 109 21.18 -0.40 1.15
N GLU A 110 22.01 -0.88 0.24
CA GLU A 110 21.94 -2.24 -0.30
C GLU A 110 22.27 -3.30 0.77
N GLU A 111 23.38 -3.12 1.49
CA GLU A 111 23.78 -4.01 2.58
C GLU A 111 22.71 -4.03 3.69
N SER A 112 22.17 -2.86 4.03
CA SER A 112 21.09 -2.73 5.01
C SER A 112 19.80 -3.46 4.60
N ALA A 113 19.50 -3.51 3.30
CA ALA A 113 18.36 -4.26 2.77
C ALA A 113 18.62 -5.76 2.76
N LYS A 114 19.84 -6.20 2.41
CA LYS A 114 20.26 -7.60 2.51
C LYS A 114 20.22 -8.10 3.97
N GLU A 115 20.64 -7.27 4.93
CA GLU A 115 20.54 -7.57 6.37
C GLU A 115 19.09 -7.86 6.81
N ALA A 116 18.12 -7.18 6.17
CA ALA A 116 16.70 -7.24 6.49
C ALA A 116 15.90 -8.15 5.52
N GLU A 117 16.56 -8.98 4.71
CA GLU A 117 15.93 -9.78 3.65
C GLU A 117 14.78 -10.64 4.17
N ASP A 118 14.96 -11.35 5.29
CA ASP A 118 13.90 -12.17 5.89
C ASP A 118 12.64 -11.37 6.20
N LYS A 119 12.81 -10.14 6.72
CA LYS A 119 11.67 -9.27 7.06
C LYS A 119 10.98 -8.71 5.83
N ILE A 120 11.74 -8.37 4.79
CA ILE A 120 11.20 -7.96 3.51
C ILE A 120 10.40 -9.12 2.89
N ARG A 121 10.95 -10.33 2.91
CA ARG A 121 10.30 -11.54 2.38
C ARG A 121 9.00 -11.85 3.10
N GLU A 122 9.00 -11.83 4.44
CA GLU A 122 7.82 -12.02 5.28
C GLU A 122 6.69 -11.03 4.89
N VAL A 123 7.04 -9.76 4.72
CA VAL A 123 6.07 -8.69 4.43
C VAL A 123 5.53 -8.77 3.00
N LEU A 124 6.30 -9.29 2.05
CA LEU A 124 5.93 -9.41 0.64
C LEU A 124 5.35 -10.78 0.26
N GLN A 125 5.40 -11.77 1.14
CA GLN A 125 4.90 -13.12 0.88
C GLN A 125 3.42 -13.12 0.45
N GLY A 126 3.11 -13.83 -0.64
CA GLY A 126 1.75 -13.92 -1.19
C GLY A 126 1.25 -12.65 -1.89
N SER A 127 2.14 -11.71 -2.24
CA SER A 127 1.76 -10.57 -3.09
C SER A 127 1.59 -11.05 -4.53
N HIS A 128 0.51 -10.64 -5.20
CA HIS A 128 0.43 -10.79 -6.66
C HIS A 128 1.14 -9.64 -7.37
N ILE A 129 1.05 -8.43 -6.81
CA ILE A 129 1.68 -7.22 -7.34
C ILE A 129 2.42 -6.50 -6.23
N VAL A 130 3.68 -6.12 -6.50
CA VAL A 130 4.49 -5.28 -5.62
C VAL A 130 4.91 -4.02 -6.37
N PHE A 131 4.46 -2.87 -5.87
CA PHE A 131 4.95 -1.57 -6.29
C PHE A 131 6.08 -1.12 -5.37
N ILE A 132 7.20 -0.72 -5.95
CA ILE A 132 8.36 -0.21 -5.23
C ILE A 132 8.48 1.27 -5.59
N THR A 133 8.52 2.13 -4.58
CA THR A 133 8.69 3.58 -4.80
C THR A 133 9.85 4.13 -4.00
N CYS A 134 10.67 4.95 -4.64
CA CYS A 134 11.76 5.66 -3.98
C CYS A 134 12.17 6.90 -4.78
N GLY A 135 12.83 7.83 -4.11
CA GLY A 135 13.64 8.85 -4.79
C GLY A 135 15.05 8.32 -4.96
N LEU A 136 15.55 8.31 -6.20
CA LEU A 136 16.94 7.95 -6.50
C LEU A 136 17.88 9.10 -6.12
N GLY A 137 19.18 8.81 -6.09
CA GLY A 137 20.23 9.76 -5.74
C GLY A 137 20.63 9.74 -4.26
N GLY A 138 19.75 9.28 -3.37
CA GLY A 138 20.08 9.03 -1.96
C GLY A 138 20.76 7.68 -1.71
N GLY A 139 21.07 7.36 -0.46
CA GLY A 139 21.71 6.09 -0.09
C GLY A 139 20.70 4.95 0.07
N THR A 140 19.73 5.13 0.96
CA THR A 140 18.75 4.09 1.30
C THR A 140 17.87 3.71 0.11
N GLY A 141 17.22 4.68 -0.54
CA GLY A 141 16.30 4.43 -1.65
C GLY A 141 17.00 3.71 -2.81
N THR A 142 18.09 4.32 -3.30
CA THR A 142 18.91 3.77 -4.40
C THR A 142 19.45 2.38 -4.11
N GLY A 143 19.95 2.14 -2.88
CA GLY A 143 20.54 0.86 -2.51
C GLY A 143 19.54 -0.25 -2.22
N SER A 144 18.44 0.07 -1.53
CA SER A 144 17.48 -0.94 -1.07
C SER A 144 16.44 -1.32 -2.12
N ALA A 145 16.03 -0.39 -3.00
CA ALA A 145 14.99 -0.67 -3.99
C ALA A 145 15.32 -1.85 -4.94
N PRO A 146 16.55 -2.02 -5.45
CA PRO A 146 16.92 -3.19 -6.26
C PRO A 146 16.84 -4.51 -5.48
N VAL A 147 17.21 -4.50 -4.19
CA VAL A 147 17.13 -5.69 -3.33
C VAL A 147 15.68 -6.10 -3.09
N VAL A 148 14.82 -5.13 -2.76
CA VAL A 148 13.38 -5.34 -2.61
C VAL A 148 12.76 -5.88 -3.91
N ALA A 149 13.16 -5.34 -5.07
CA ALA A 149 12.69 -5.80 -6.38
C ALA A 149 13.08 -7.23 -6.68
N ARG A 150 14.32 -7.62 -6.35
CA ARG A 150 14.77 -9.02 -6.48
C ARG A 150 13.91 -9.94 -5.62
N ILE A 151 13.72 -9.62 -4.33
CA ILE A 151 12.93 -10.45 -3.40
C ILE A 151 11.48 -10.58 -3.89
N ALA A 152 10.86 -9.50 -4.33
CA ALA A 152 9.49 -9.53 -4.87
C ALA A 152 9.37 -10.45 -6.10
N LYS A 153 10.35 -10.41 -7.01
CA LYS A 153 10.41 -11.30 -8.19
C LYS A 153 10.61 -12.76 -7.80
N GLU A 154 11.50 -13.04 -6.85
CA GLU A 154 11.73 -14.40 -6.32
C GLU A 154 10.47 -15.00 -5.69
N LEU A 155 9.60 -14.16 -5.12
CA LEU A 155 8.30 -14.55 -4.56
C LEU A 155 7.19 -14.71 -5.62
N GLY A 156 7.50 -14.49 -6.90
CA GLY A 156 6.55 -14.65 -8.01
C GLY A 156 5.62 -13.46 -8.23
N ALA A 157 5.85 -12.32 -7.59
CA ALA A 157 5.01 -11.14 -7.74
C ALA A 157 5.35 -10.35 -9.02
N LEU A 158 4.32 -9.80 -9.69
CA LEU A 158 4.51 -8.75 -10.69
C LEU A 158 5.14 -7.54 -9.99
N THR A 159 6.38 -7.22 -10.38
CA THR A 159 7.20 -6.23 -9.67
C THR A 159 7.36 -4.99 -10.52
N ILE A 160 6.85 -3.86 -10.03
CA ILE A 160 6.85 -2.56 -10.72
C ILE A 160 7.59 -1.54 -9.85
N ALA A 161 8.56 -0.82 -10.42
CA ALA A 161 9.27 0.24 -9.73
C ALA A 161 8.87 1.61 -10.29
N VAL A 162 8.49 2.53 -9.41
CA VAL A 162 8.15 3.92 -9.72
C VAL A 162 9.09 4.83 -8.95
N CYS A 163 10.09 5.36 -9.65
CA CYS A 163 11.18 6.11 -9.05
C CYS A 163 11.26 7.52 -9.64
N THR A 164 11.73 8.49 -8.84
CA THR A 164 12.07 9.83 -9.29
C THR A 164 13.58 9.98 -9.45
N LEU A 165 14.02 10.80 -10.42
CA LEU A 165 15.42 11.18 -10.65
C LEU A 165 15.73 12.56 -10.07
#